data_AF-A0A7Y6IPK6-F1
#
_entry.id   AF-A0A7Y6IPK6-F1
#
_cell.length_a   1.000
_cell.length_b   1.000
_cell.length_c   1.000
_cell.angle_alpha   90.00
_cell.angle_beta   90.00
_cell.angle_gamma   90.00
#
_symmetry.space_group_name_H-M   'P 1'
#
loop_
_entity.id
_entity.type
_entity.pdbx_description
1 polymer ?
#
loop_
_entity_poly.entity_id
_entity_poly.type
_entity_poly.pdbx_seq_one_letter_code
_entity_poly.pdbx_strand_id
1 'polypeptide(L)'
;MTLVAGVDSSTQNCKVVIRDAGSGAPVRSGRAGHPPGTEVDPVRWWEAMRAAIARAGSLDGVAAISVAGQQHGLIALDSAGHVVRPALMWNDTRSAGAASDLVREVGAGVYAKRTGTVPVASFTAAKLRWLRDHEPGNAAEVAAVALPHDWLTWRLRGYGPAGASPLGPELGELVTDRSDASGTAYWSPFTGAYDEELLELALGHQAVLPRVLGPAERAGTVAGTTIAVGPGAGDNAAAALGLDAASGDVVVSIGTSGTVFAVTGRPTRDETGTVAGFADATGQFLPLIATLNAARVLDAVAGLLDVTHEELGLLALDAPPGAGGVVLQPYFEGERTPNLPDATATLFGLTLASATRPALARAAFEGMLCGLADGLDAIRGQGVEADRVLLIGGAAQNAAVQRIAAQTFEPPVVVPRPGEYVADGAAAQAAWTLTQARPRWPLSVAAEPPPDHRPVIRHQYARYAARLDPPPA
;
A
#
# COMPACT_ATOMS: atom_id res chain seq x y z
N MET A 1 -1.16 -1.51 33.21
CA MET A 1 -1.55 -1.64 31.80
C MET A 1 -0.53 -0.85 31.00
N THR A 2 0.23 -1.50 30.12
CA THR A 2 1.26 -0.84 29.31
C THR A 2 0.62 -0.40 28.00
N LEU A 3 0.65 0.89 27.68
CA LEU A 3 0.03 1.41 26.46
C LEU A 3 1.08 1.58 25.36
N VAL A 4 0.66 1.35 24.12
CA VAL A 4 1.46 1.63 22.91
C VAL A 4 0.63 2.44 21.92
N ALA A 5 1.31 3.23 21.10
CA ALA A 5 0.68 4.03 20.06
C ALA A 5 1.10 3.54 18.66
N GLY A 6 0.14 3.51 17.74
CA GLY A 6 0.40 3.31 16.32
C GLY A 6 -0.12 4.50 15.55
N VAL A 7 0.69 4.99 14.62
CA VAL A 7 0.31 6.09 13.73
C VAL A 7 0.14 5.56 12.32
N ASP A 8 -0.94 5.95 11.66
CA ASP A 8 -1.17 5.78 10.22
C ASP A 8 -1.20 7.18 9.59
N SER A 9 -0.15 7.52 8.85
CA SER A 9 -0.07 8.74 8.05
C SER A 9 -0.33 8.43 6.57
N SER A 10 -1.61 8.14 6.27
CA SER A 10 -2.12 7.90 4.92
C SER A 10 -2.13 9.17 4.04
N THR A 11 -2.45 9.02 2.75
CA THR A 11 -2.62 10.15 1.82
C THR A 11 -3.62 11.20 2.33
N GLN A 12 -4.75 10.78 2.88
CA GLN A 12 -5.86 11.69 3.21
C GLN A 12 -5.92 12.10 4.68
N ASN A 13 -5.34 11.31 5.59
CA ASN A 13 -5.50 11.51 7.03
C ASN A 13 -4.31 10.98 7.81
N CYS A 14 -4.05 11.59 8.95
CA CYS A 14 -3.27 10.99 10.02
C CYS A 14 -4.23 10.41 11.08
N LYS A 15 -4.04 9.15 11.45
CA LYS A 15 -4.75 8.49 12.55
C LYS A 15 -3.74 8.03 13.59
N VAL A 16 -4.11 8.11 14.86
CA VAL A 16 -3.34 7.62 16.00
C VAL A 16 -4.25 6.73 16.81
N VAL A 17 -3.83 5.48 17.04
CA VAL A 17 -4.51 4.55 17.93
C VAL A 17 -3.62 4.28 19.13
N ILE A 18 -4.21 4.25 20.32
CA ILE A 18 -3.55 3.86 21.56
C ILE A 18 -4.20 2.56 22.02
N ARG A 19 -3.38 1.54 22.21
CA ARG A 19 -3.80 0.17 22.54
C ARG A 19 -3.07 -0.36 23.76
N ASP A 20 -3.68 -1.34 24.41
CA ASP A 20 -3.00 -2.19 25.38
C ASP A 20 -1.91 -3.02 24.67
N ALA A 21 -0.68 -2.99 25.17
CA ALA A 21 0.44 -3.69 24.55
C ALA A 21 0.27 -5.22 24.58
N GLY A 22 -0.36 -5.76 25.63
CA GLY A 22 -0.53 -7.21 25.81
C GLY A 22 -1.66 -7.78 24.96
N SER A 23 -2.86 -7.21 25.10
CA SER A 23 -4.09 -7.72 24.47
C SER A 23 -4.41 -7.09 23.13
N GLY A 24 -3.83 -5.94 22.80
CA GLY A 24 -4.21 -5.15 21.64
C GLY A 24 -5.54 -4.40 21.79
N ALA A 25 -6.18 -4.43 22.97
CA ALA A 25 -7.47 -3.78 23.19
C ALA A 25 -7.39 -2.26 22.91
N PRO A 26 -8.38 -1.68 22.19
CA PRO A 26 -8.40 -0.25 21.91
C PRO A 26 -8.62 0.55 23.21
N VAL A 27 -7.88 1.65 23.37
CA VAL A 27 -7.94 2.50 24.58
C VAL A 27 -8.34 3.93 24.20
N ARG A 28 -7.63 4.56 23.27
CA ARG A 28 -7.93 5.90 22.76
C ARG A 28 -7.57 6.01 21.29
N SER A 29 -8.15 6.98 20.59
CA SER A 29 -7.79 7.27 19.21
C SER A 29 -7.99 8.73 18.86
N GLY A 30 -7.24 9.21 17.88
CA GLY A 30 -7.41 10.55 17.31
C GLY A 30 -7.13 10.55 15.82
N ARG A 31 -7.73 11.50 15.10
CA ARG A 31 -7.59 11.63 13.65
C ARG A 31 -7.53 13.08 13.24
N ALA A 32 -6.72 13.42 12.25
CA ALA A 32 -6.68 14.71 11.58
C ALA A 32 -6.57 14.52 10.06
N GLY A 33 -7.12 15.46 9.29
CA GLY A 33 -7.09 15.39 7.82
C GLY A 33 -5.78 15.95 7.25
N HIS A 34 -5.37 15.42 6.10
CA HIS A 34 -4.35 16.00 5.24
C HIS A 34 -5.01 16.84 4.14
N PRO A 35 -4.30 17.84 3.58
CA PRO A 35 -4.77 18.49 2.36
C PRO A 35 -4.86 17.48 1.20
N PRO A 36 -5.81 17.66 0.26
CA PRO A 36 -5.85 16.86 -0.95
C PRO A 36 -4.66 17.22 -1.87
N GLY A 37 -4.26 16.29 -2.72
CA GLY A 37 -3.23 16.51 -3.74
C GLY A 37 -2.42 15.26 -4.05
N THR A 38 -1.61 15.34 -5.11
CA THR A 38 -0.53 14.39 -5.42
C THR A 38 0.85 14.96 -5.05
N GLU A 39 0.86 16.19 -4.54
CA GLU A 39 2.02 16.93 -4.08
C GLU A 39 1.63 17.69 -2.81
N VAL A 40 2.34 17.46 -1.70
CA VAL A 40 2.00 18.04 -0.40
C VAL A 40 3.25 18.42 0.38
N ASP A 41 3.24 19.60 1.00
CA ASP A 41 4.27 20.00 1.96
C ASP A 41 4.25 19.06 3.19
N PRO A 42 5.33 18.32 3.48
CA PRO A 42 5.41 17.39 4.62
C PRO A 42 5.10 18.02 5.98
N VAL A 43 5.27 19.34 6.13
CA VAL A 43 4.87 20.07 7.36
C VAL A 43 3.40 19.82 7.69
N ARG A 44 2.53 19.67 6.67
CA ARG A 44 1.11 19.37 6.87
C ARG A 44 0.87 18.00 7.50
N TRP A 45 1.71 17.01 7.19
CA TRP A 45 1.63 15.69 7.81
C TRP A 45 2.08 15.74 9.28
N TRP A 46 3.10 16.54 9.59
CA TRP A 46 3.52 16.76 10.97
C TRP A 46 2.45 17.47 11.81
N GLU A 47 1.83 18.52 11.26
CA GLU A 47 0.71 19.22 11.89
C GLU A 47 -0.47 18.28 12.17
N ALA A 48 -0.84 17.45 11.18
CA ALA A 48 -1.90 16.47 11.32
C ALA A 48 -1.58 15.39 12.35
N MET A 49 -0.34 14.87 12.39
CA MET A 49 0.09 13.91 13.42
C MET A 49 -0.03 14.52 14.82
N ARG A 50 0.45 15.75 15.03
CA ARG A 50 0.31 16.44 16.33
C ARG A 50 -1.15 16.65 16.71
N ALA A 51 -1.99 17.05 15.77
CA ALA A 51 -3.42 17.23 16.00
C ALA A 51 -4.13 15.89 16.32
N ALA A 52 -3.76 14.80 15.65
CA ALA A 52 -4.28 13.47 15.92
C ALA A 52 -3.85 12.95 17.30
N ILE A 53 -2.59 13.16 17.70
CA ILE A 53 -2.09 12.85 19.05
C ILE A 53 -2.88 13.63 20.11
N ALA A 54 -3.11 14.93 19.89
CA ALA A 54 -3.90 15.75 20.81
C ALA A 54 -5.35 15.24 20.93
N ARG A 55 -5.98 14.86 19.81
CA ARG A 55 -7.33 14.28 19.79
C ARG A 55 -7.40 12.89 20.44
N ALA A 56 -6.29 12.14 20.47
CA ALA A 56 -6.16 10.89 21.22
C ALA A 56 -5.96 11.09 22.73
N GLY A 57 -5.93 12.34 23.21
CA GLY A 57 -5.84 12.68 24.62
C GLY A 57 -4.41 12.71 25.19
N SER A 58 -3.39 12.91 24.35
CA SER A 58 -1.94 12.86 24.65
C SER A 58 -1.30 11.46 24.58
N LEU A 59 0.04 11.45 24.59
CA LEU A 59 0.87 10.25 24.71
C LEU A 59 1.16 9.86 26.17
N ASP A 60 0.48 10.46 27.15
CA ASP A 60 0.70 10.12 28.55
C ASP A 60 0.36 8.64 28.82
N GLY A 61 1.30 7.97 29.51
CA GLY A 61 1.24 6.54 29.79
C GLY A 61 1.57 5.62 28.60
N VAL A 62 1.86 6.17 27.42
CA VAL A 62 2.36 5.40 26.26
C VAL A 62 3.83 5.07 26.46
N ALA A 63 4.20 3.81 26.32
CA ALA A 63 5.58 3.33 26.49
C ALA A 63 6.36 3.26 25.17
N ALA A 64 5.66 3.04 24.05
CA ALA A 64 6.26 3.02 22.73
C ALA A 64 5.28 3.50 21.64
N ILE A 65 5.83 4.04 20.56
CA ILE A 65 5.10 4.51 19.37
C ILE A 65 5.80 4.05 18.10
N SER A 66 5.05 3.69 17.06
CA SER A 66 5.59 3.47 15.70
C SER A 66 4.75 4.20 14.65
N VAL A 67 5.37 4.55 13.54
CA VAL A 67 4.74 5.32 12.45
C VAL A 67 4.67 4.46 11.20
N ALA A 68 3.46 4.19 10.75
CA ALA A 68 3.20 3.72 9.40
C ALA A 68 2.85 4.92 8.50
N GLY A 69 3.34 4.91 7.27
CA GLY A 69 3.13 5.98 6.32
C GLY A 69 2.76 5.47 4.94
N GLN A 70 2.10 6.32 4.16
CA GLN A 70 1.94 6.08 2.73
C GLN A 70 3.31 5.88 2.07
N GLN A 71 3.43 4.85 1.24
CA GLN A 71 4.72 4.47 0.66
C GLN A 71 5.18 5.45 -0.44
N HIS A 72 6.47 5.39 -0.75
CA HIS A 72 7.12 5.97 -1.94
C HIS A 72 7.16 7.50 -2.07
N GLY A 73 6.53 8.27 -1.17
CA GLY A 73 6.53 9.72 -1.23
C GLY A 73 7.96 10.27 -1.17
N LEU A 74 8.39 11.09 -2.13
CA LEU A 74 9.74 11.67 -2.11
C LEU A 74 9.76 12.88 -1.18
N ILE A 75 10.45 12.79 -0.06
CA ILE A 75 10.88 13.94 0.74
C ILE A 75 12.36 14.16 0.48
N ALA A 76 12.69 15.23 -0.24
CA ALA A 76 14.06 15.68 -0.46
C ALA A 76 14.41 16.76 0.56
N LEU A 77 15.51 16.59 1.29
CA LEU A 77 15.98 17.51 2.31
C LEU A 77 17.28 18.17 1.91
N ASP A 78 17.43 19.46 2.19
CA ASP A 78 18.70 20.18 2.06
C ASP A 78 19.65 19.88 3.24
N SER A 79 20.88 20.41 3.19
CA SER A 79 21.88 20.22 4.26
C SER A 79 21.49 20.85 5.59
N ALA A 80 20.50 21.74 5.61
CA ALA A 80 19.94 22.37 6.80
C ALA A 80 18.64 21.71 7.26
N GLY A 81 18.26 20.57 6.68
CA GLY A 81 17.07 19.79 7.02
C GLY A 81 15.75 20.40 6.57
N HIS A 82 15.76 21.43 5.71
CA HIS A 82 14.55 21.95 5.08
C HIS A 82 14.10 21.03 3.95
N VAL A 83 12.79 20.97 3.76
CA VAL A 83 12.21 20.30 2.60
C VAL A 83 12.48 21.16 1.37
N VAL A 84 13.23 20.62 0.40
CA VAL A 84 13.62 21.32 -0.84
C VAL A 84 12.40 21.76 -1.64
N ARG A 85 11.38 20.89 -1.70
CA ARG A 85 10.08 21.16 -2.33
C ARG A 85 8.99 20.24 -1.79
N PRO A 86 7.71 20.58 -1.94
CA PRO A 86 6.60 19.72 -1.51
C PRO A 86 6.77 18.27 -1.98
N ALA A 87 6.46 17.30 -1.14
CA ALA A 87 6.71 15.90 -1.47
C ALA A 87 5.85 15.44 -2.65
N LEU A 88 6.46 14.79 -3.66
CA LEU A 88 5.72 14.07 -4.69
C LEU A 88 5.22 12.76 -4.11
N MET A 89 3.93 12.49 -4.22
CA MET A 89 3.28 11.34 -3.59
C MET A 89 3.25 10.12 -4.53
N TRP A 90 2.86 8.95 -4.02
CA TRP A 90 2.76 7.70 -4.78
C TRP A 90 1.79 7.78 -5.98
N ASN A 91 0.76 8.61 -5.87
CA ASN A 91 -0.27 8.82 -6.89
C ASN A 91 0.05 9.96 -7.86
N ASP A 92 1.23 10.59 -7.74
CA ASP A 92 1.70 11.56 -8.72
C ASP A 92 2.25 10.84 -9.96
N THR A 93 1.79 11.26 -11.14
CA THR A 93 2.10 10.59 -12.42
C THR A 93 3.12 11.34 -13.26
N ARG A 94 3.61 12.52 -12.83
CA ARG A 94 4.53 13.33 -13.65
C ARG A 94 5.88 12.63 -13.89
N SER A 95 6.26 11.71 -13.01
CA SER A 95 7.46 10.88 -13.10
C SER A 95 7.32 9.64 -13.99
N ALA A 96 6.21 9.47 -14.74
CA ALA A 96 6.01 8.31 -15.61
C ALA A 96 7.07 8.21 -16.74
N GLY A 97 7.40 9.34 -17.37
CA GLY A 97 8.47 9.41 -18.37
C GLY A 97 9.83 9.06 -17.76
N ALA A 98 10.13 9.64 -16.60
CA ALA A 98 11.36 9.37 -15.84
C ALA A 98 11.50 7.88 -15.45
N ALA A 99 10.42 7.23 -15.03
CA ALA A 99 10.41 5.79 -14.76
C ALA A 99 10.75 4.98 -16.02
N SER A 100 10.14 5.34 -17.15
CA SER A 100 10.38 4.69 -18.45
C SER A 100 11.83 4.85 -18.90
N ASP A 101 12.43 6.02 -18.65
CA ASP A 101 13.83 6.29 -18.97
C ASP A 101 14.79 5.44 -18.13
N LEU A 102 14.56 5.36 -16.82
CA LEU A 102 15.31 4.47 -15.93
C LEU A 102 15.24 3.02 -16.40
N VAL A 103 14.03 2.52 -16.70
CA VAL A 103 13.83 1.14 -17.18
C VAL A 103 14.52 0.91 -18.52
N ARG A 104 14.54 1.90 -19.43
CA ARG A 104 15.22 1.80 -20.73
C ARG A 104 16.75 1.75 -20.58
N GLU A 105 17.30 2.52 -19.65
CA GLU A 105 18.74 2.63 -19.41
C GLU A 105 19.30 1.39 -18.69
N VAL A 106 18.58 0.87 -17.69
CA VAL A 106 19.06 -0.24 -16.83
C VAL A 106 18.51 -1.60 -17.29
N GLY A 107 17.30 -1.65 -17.79
CA GLY A 107 16.56 -2.86 -18.12
C GLY A 107 15.65 -3.36 -16.98
N ALA A 108 14.40 -3.71 -17.31
CA ALA A 108 13.41 -4.19 -16.34
C ALA A 108 13.87 -5.42 -15.55
N GLY A 109 14.41 -6.44 -16.24
CA GLY A 109 14.93 -7.65 -15.58
C GLY A 109 16.14 -7.39 -14.68
N VAL A 110 16.94 -6.34 -14.96
CA VAL A 110 18.05 -5.94 -14.09
C VAL A 110 17.53 -5.27 -12.82
N TYR A 111 16.55 -4.36 -12.94
CA TYR A 111 15.85 -3.79 -11.80
C TYR A 111 15.21 -4.88 -10.92
N ALA A 112 14.43 -5.78 -11.50
CA ALA A 112 13.82 -6.89 -10.78
C ALA A 112 14.87 -7.74 -10.04
N LYS A 113 16.07 -7.94 -10.62
CA LYS A 113 17.16 -8.67 -9.97
C LYS A 113 17.87 -7.90 -8.86
N ARG A 114 18.01 -6.58 -8.99
CA ARG A 114 18.73 -5.74 -8.03
C ARG A 114 17.85 -5.34 -6.85
N THR A 115 16.59 -4.98 -7.11
CA THR A 115 15.70 -4.34 -6.13
C THR A 115 14.37 -5.08 -5.92
N GLY A 116 14.08 -6.12 -6.73
CA GLY A 116 12.78 -6.81 -6.70
C GLY A 116 11.66 -6.03 -7.38
N THR A 117 11.94 -4.82 -7.88
CA THR A 117 10.92 -3.86 -8.30
C THR A 117 11.35 -3.14 -9.57
N VAL A 118 10.49 -3.16 -10.60
CA VAL A 118 10.69 -2.39 -11.84
C VAL A 118 10.09 -0.99 -11.67
N PRO A 119 10.84 0.12 -11.89
CA PRO A 119 10.35 1.47 -11.72
C PRO A 119 9.05 1.78 -12.47
N VAL A 120 8.07 2.30 -11.73
CA VAL A 120 6.91 3.04 -12.25
C VAL A 120 6.85 4.42 -11.60
N ALA A 121 5.96 5.30 -12.07
CA ALA A 121 5.82 6.68 -11.57
C ALA A 121 5.72 6.77 -10.04
N SER A 122 5.05 5.77 -9.43
CA SER A 122 4.86 5.69 -7.98
C SER A 122 6.16 5.54 -7.20
N PHE A 123 7.26 5.01 -7.73
CA PHE A 123 8.45 4.70 -6.91
C PHE A 123 9.40 5.89 -6.76
N THR A 124 10.13 5.93 -5.65
CA THR A 124 10.95 7.08 -5.27
C THR A 124 12.06 7.37 -6.28
N ALA A 125 12.68 6.34 -6.87
CA ALA A 125 13.67 6.50 -7.95
C ALA A 125 13.13 7.31 -9.14
N ALA A 126 11.90 7.05 -9.58
CA ALA A 126 11.29 7.78 -10.69
C ALA A 126 11.09 9.27 -10.36
N LYS A 127 10.77 9.59 -9.11
CA LYS A 127 10.61 10.97 -8.64
C LYS A 127 11.95 11.71 -8.54
N LEU A 128 13.00 11.03 -8.07
CA LEU A 128 14.36 11.59 -8.06
C LEU A 128 14.84 11.87 -9.49
N ARG A 129 14.59 10.93 -10.41
CA ARG A 129 14.89 11.11 -11.84
C ARG A 129 14.13 12.28 -12.44
N TRP A 130 12.85 12.41 -12.13
CA TRP A 130 12.06 13.55 -12.57
C TRP A 130 12.63 14.88 -12.02
N LEU A 131 12.95 14.93 -10.72
CA LEU A 131 13.54 16.09 -10.04
C LEU A 131 14.85 16.51 -10.72
N ARG A 132 15.75 15.55 -10.96
CA ARG A 132 17.03 15.77 -11.65
C ARG A 132 16.85 16.40 -13.03
N ASP A 133 15.91 15.87 -13.81
CA ASP A 133 15.74 16.25 -15.22
C ASP A 133 14.93 17.55 -15.39
N HIS A 134 13.96 17.82 -14.52
CA HIS A 134 13.01 18.94 -14.67
C HIS A 134 13.29 20.12 -13.73
N GLU A 135 13.93 19.86 -12.59
CA GLU A 135 14.22 20.86 -11.56
C GLU A 135 15.67 20.69 -11.05
N PRO A 136 16.69 20.82 -11.92
CA PRO A 136 18.08 20.51 -11.58
C PRO A 136 18.64 21.36 -10.42
N GLY A 137 18.11 22.57 -10.22
CA GLY A 137 18.45 23.40 -9.06
C GLY A 137 18.03 22.75 -7.74
N ASN A 138 16.80 22.25 -7.67
CA ASN A 138 16.29 21.52 -6.50
C ASN A 138 17.05 20.20 -6.33
N ALA A 139 17.33 19.48 -7.41
CA ALA A 139 18.11 18.24 -7.35
C ALA A 139 19.49 18.46 -6.73
N ALA A 140 20.18 19.54 -7.10
CA ALA A 140 21.51 19.87 -6.57
C ALA A 140 21.52 20.24 -5.08
N GLU A 141 20.38 20.66 -4.52
CA GLU A 141 20.25 20.98 -3.10
C GLU A 141 20.00 19.75 -2.21
N VAL A 142 19.66 18.60 -2.81
CA VAL A 142 19.30 17.38 -2.05
C VAL A 142 20.51 16.84 -1.29
N ALA A 143 20.51 16.98 0.02
CA ALA A 143 21.50 16.36 0.91
C ALA A 143 21.03 15.02 1.47
N ALA A 144 19.71 14.82 1.64
CA ALA A 144 19.13 13.56 2.10
C ALA A 144 17.80 13.25 1.41
N VAL A 145 17.49 11.96 1.31
CA VAL A 145 16.21 11.46 0.81
C VAL A 145 15.51 10.68 1.92
N ALA A 146 14.23 10.95 2.14
CA ALA A 146 13.41 10.27 3.12
C ALA A 146 12.02 9.97 2.53
N LEU A 147 11.35 8.96 3.07
CA LEU A 147 9.95 8.67 2.81
C LEU A 147 9.06 9.22 3.94
N PRO A 148 7.72 9.24 3.79
CA PRO A 148 6.83 9.91 4.73
C PRO A 148 6.95 9.43 6.17
N HIS A 149 7.05 8.11 6.42
CA HIS A 149 7.20 7.63 7.79
C HIS A 149 8.60 7.92 8.36
N ASP A 150 9.64 7.87 7.54
CA ASP A 150 11.02 8.18 7.92
C ASP A 150 11.11 9.61 8.47
N TRP A 151 10.58 10.57 7.69
CA TRP A 151 10.60 11.98 8.06
C TRP A 151 9.77 12.25 9.30
N LEU A 152 8.57 11.67 9.41
CA LEU A 152 7.75 11.80 10.62
C LEU A 152 8.42 11.19 11.85
N THR A 153 9.10 10.06 11.70
CA THR A 153 9.89 9.40 12.75
C THR A 153 11.04 10.30 13.20
N TRP A 154 11.76 10.91 12.26
CA TRP A 154 12.84 11.87 12.51
C TRP A 154 12.34 13.13 13.24
N ARG A 155 11.20 13.69 12.80
CA ARG A 155 10.54 14.82 13.48
C ARG A 155 10.08 14.47 14.90
N LEU A 156 9.53 13.28 15.09
CA LEU A 156 9.05 12.80 16.39
C LEU A 156 10.19 12.62 17.40
N ARG A 157 11.38 12.22 16.93
CA ARG A 157 12.60 12.13 17.73
C ARG A 157 13.23 13.49 18.06
N GLY A 158 12.75 14.57 17.45
CA GLY A 158 13.16 15.95 17.77
C GLY A 158 14.13 16.57 16.76
N TYR A 159 14.43 15.87 15.67
CA TYR A 159 15.20 16.44 14.58
C TYR A 159 14.30 17.22 13.63
N GLY A 160 14.90 18.03 12.76
CA GLY A 160 14.16 18.92 11.87
C GLY A 160 15.05 19.98 11.27
N PRO A 161 14.46 20.96 10.54
CA PRO A 161 15.23 22.05 10.00
C PRO A 161 16.00 22.84 11.07
N ALA A 162 17.14 23.39 10.69
CA ALA A 162 17.95 24.25 11.54
C ALA A 162 17.13 25.42 12.12
N GLY A 163 17.18 25.61 13.44
CA GLY A 163 16.42 26.65 14.13
C GLY A 163 14.92 26.38 14.29
N ALA A 164 14.38 25.28 13.74
CA ALA A 164 12.97 24.88 13.84
C ALA A 164 12.75 23.54 14.56
N SER A 165 13.81 22.95 15.12
CA SER A 165 13.77 21.67 15.84
C SER A 165 14.74 21.67 17.03
N PRO A 166 14.45 20.90 18.10
CA PRO A 166 15.28 20.87 19.30
C PRO A 166 16.65 20.20 19.10
N LEU A 167 16.77 19.24 18.18
CA LEU A 167 18.02 18.51 17.94
C LEU A 167 18.73 18.92 16.64
N GLY A 168 18.14 19.82 15.85
CA GLY A 168 18.74 20.30 14.61
C GLY A 168 18.67 19.30 13.45
N PRO A 169 19.33 19.64 12.32
CA PRO A 169 19.23 18.90 11.07
C PRO A 169 20.25 17.75 10.97
N GLU A 170 20.29 16.87 11.97
CA GLU A 170 21.17 15.70 11.94
C GLU A 170 20.61 14.66 10.94
N LEU A 171 20.98 14.77 9.67
CA LEU A 171 20.47 13.92 8.59
C LEU A 171 20.86 12.44 8.77
N GLY A 172 21.99 12.16 9.41
CA GLY A 172 22.43 10.80 9.74
C GLY A 172 21.52 10.07 10.74
N GLU A 173 20.61 10.80 11.38
CA GLU A 173 19.62 10.25 12.31
C GLU A 173 18.32 9.83 11.62
N LEU A 174 18.23 9.96 10.29
CA LEU A 174 17.14 9.39 9.52
C LEU A 174 17.18 7.86 9.65
N VAL A 175 16.01 7.28 9.86
CA VAL A 175 15.81 5.83 9.93
C VAL A 175 14.57 5.46 9.13
N THR A 176 14.57 4.23 8.61
CA THR A 176 13.44 3.63 7.90
C THR A 176 13.33 2.15 8.26
N ASP A 177 12.34 1.47 7.73
CA ASP A 177 12.20 0.02 7.82
C ASP A 177 12.44 -0.65 6.45
N ARG A 178 12.52 -1.98 6.43
CA ARG A 178 12.70 -2.74 5.20
C ARG A 178 11.54 -2.52 4.23
N SER A 179 10.31 -2.44 4.73
CA SER A 179 9.11 -2.37 3.91
C SER A 179 9.04 -1.08 3.09
N ASP A 180 9.32 0.09 3.67
CA ASP A 180 9.27 1.34 2.91
C ASP A 180 10.53 1.55 2.07
N ALA A 181 11.71 1.15 2.57
CA ALA A 181 12.94 1.13 1.78
C ALA A 181 12.79 0.32 0.49
N SER A 182 12.11 -0.83 0.54
CA SER A 182 11.87 -1.67 -0.64
C SER A 182 10.97 -1.03 -1.71
N GLY A 183 10.21 0.00 -1.33
CA GLY A 183 9.38 0.81 -2.23
C GLY A 183 10.14 1.90 -2.99
N THR A 184 11.46 2.01 -2.81
CA THR A 184 12.28 3.09 -3.41
C THR A 184 12.74 2.80 -4.84
N ALA A 185 12.87 1.53 -5.20
CA ALA A 185 13.57 1.05 -6.40
C ALA A 185 15.09 1.37 -6.44
N TYR A 186 15.71 1.65 -5.28
CA TYR A 186 17.17 1.70 -5.10
C TYR A 186 17.62 1.05 -3.77
N TRP A 187 16.80 0.15 -3.22
CA TRP A 187 17.17 -0.73 -2.10
C TRP A 187 16.94 -2.19 -2.49
N SER A 188 17.81 -3.09 -2.03
CA SER A 188 17.75 -4.50 -2.39
C SER A 188 17.18 -5.38 -1.27
N PRO A 189 16.02 -6.03 -1.46
CA PRO A 189 15.51 -7.03 -0.53
C PRO A 189 16.39 -8.28 -0.45
N PHE A 190 17.32 -8.46 -1.40
CA PHE A 190 18.20 -9.63 -1.48
C PHE A 190 19.48 -9.46 -0.65
N THR A 191 20.04 -8.24 -0.62
CA THR A 191 21.27 -7.94 0.14
C THR A 191 20.98 -7.21 1.45
N GLY A 192 19.81 -6.58 1.57
CA GLY A 192 19.46 -5.73 2.71
C GLY A 192 20.11 -4.34 2.67
N ALA A 193 20.69 -3.94 1.54
CA ALA A 193 21.44 -2.69 1.38
C ALA A 193 20.89 -1.81 0.25
N TYR A 194 21.22 -0.52 0.32
CA TYR A 194 20.97 0.41 -0.78
C TYR A 194 21.86 0.10 -1.98
N ASP A 195 21.32 0.36 -3.16
CA ASP A 195 22.01 0.29 -4.43
C ASP A 195 22.41 1.70 -4.86
N GLU A 196 23.62 2.10 -4.46
CA GLU A 196 24.15 3.45 -4.65
C GLU A 196 24.26 3.86 -6.12
N GLU A 197 24.49 2.91 -7.03
CA GLU A 197 24.52 3.18 -8.48
C GLU A 197 23.13 3.55 -9.00
N LEU A 198 22.08 2.85 -8.55
CA LEU A 198 20.71 3.16 -8.95
C LEU A 198 20.23 4.48 -8.35
N LEU A 199 20.67 4.82 -7.13
CA LEU A 199 20.43 6.12 -6.52
C LEU A 199 21.07 7.24 -7.35
N GLU A 200 22.37 7.13 -7.64
CA GLU A 200 23.11 8.15 -8.39
C GLU A 200 22.62 8.26 -9.82
N LEU A 201 22.20 7.16 -10.46
CA LEU A 201 21.52 7.22 -11.74
C LEU A 201 20.21 8.01 -11.65
N ALA A 202 19.44 7.86 -10.57
CA ALA A 202 18.18 8.57 -10.41
C ALA A 202 18.37 10.06 -10.04
N LEU A 203 19.24 10.38 -9.07
CA LEU A 203 19.40 11.73 -8.55
C LEU A 203 20.50 12.54 -9.25
N GLY A 204 21.51 11.87 -9.82
CA GLY A 204 22.70 12.49 -10.42
C GLY A 204 23.89 12.62 -9.47
N HIS A 205 23.72 12.30 -8.19
CA HIS A 205 24.78 12.21 -7.17
C HIS A 205 24.30 11.38 -5.97
N GLN A 206 25.20 11.09 -5.04
CA GLN A 206 24.87 10.42 -3.77
C GLN A 206 24.16 11.37 -2.79
N ALA A 207 23.31 10.82 -1.92
CA ALA A 207 22.64 11.55 -0.83
C ALA A 207 22.62 10.70 0.45
N VAL A 208 22.44 11.35 1.61
CA VAL A 208 22.21 10.61 2.86
C VAL A 208 20.89 9.86 2.75
N LEU A 209 20.94 8.56 3.05
CA LEU A 209 19.76 7.70 3.11
C LEU A 209 19.48 7.24 4.54
N PRO A 210 18.21 6.99 4.89
CA PRO A 210 17.85 6.56 6.24
C PRO A 210 18.45 5.18 6.56
N ARG A 211 18.92 4.98 7.79
CA ARG A 211 19.38 3.65 8.21
C ARG A 211 18.19 2.68 8.28
N VAL A 212 18.28 1.56 7.57
CA VAL A 212 17.23 0.52 7.55
C VAL A 212 17.30 -0.31 8.83
N LEU A 213 16.25 -0.24 9.65
CA LEU A 213 16.17 -0.89 10.95
C LEU A 213 15.61 -2.31 10.88
N GLY A 214 15.97 -3.12 11.88
CA GLY A 214 15.33 -4.42 12.10
C GLY A 214 13.86 -4.30 12.58
N PRO A 215 13.03 -5.35 12.43
CA PRO A 215 11.58 -5.31 12.72
C PRO A 215 11.15 -4.84 14.12
N ALA A 216 12.01 -5.05 15.12
CA ALA A 216 11.78 -4.67 16.51
C ALA A 216 12.86 -3.72 17.06
N GLU A 217 13.70 -3.18 16.17
CA GLU A 217 14.80 -2.31 16.56
C GLU A 217 14.25 -0.94 16.98
N ARG A 218 14.84 -0.39 18.05
CA ARG A 218 14.49 0.95 18.54
C ARG A 218 15.16 2.01 17.68
N ALA A 219 14.35 2.90 17.10
CA ALA A 219 14.82 4.11 16.41
C ALA A 219 15.35 5.16 17.39
N GLY A 220 14.89 5.15 18.64
CA GLY A 220 15.25 6.12 19.68
C GLY A 220 14.07 6.37 20.62
N THR A 221 13.92 7.61 21.08
CA THR A 221 12.78 8.04 21.90
C THR A 221 12.12 9.29 21.32
N VAL A 222 10.84 9.49 21.64
CA VAL A 222 10.14 10.74 21.34
C VAL A 222 10.82 11.88 22.11
N ALA A 223 11.07 13.00 21.44
CA ALA A 223 11.82 14.13 21.99
C ALA A 223 11.28 14.58 23.36
N GLY A 224 12.18 14.69 24.35
CA GLY A 224 11.82 15.13 25.70
C GLY A 224 11.05 14.11 26.54
N THR A 225 10.98 12.84 26.11
CA THR A 225 10.27 11.76 26.83
C THR A 225 11.09 10.46 26.87
N THR A 226 10.56 9.44 27.55
CA THR A 226 11.10 8.07 27.56
C THR A 226 10.36 7.12 26.61
N ILE A 227 9.41 7.63 25.81
CA ILE A 227 8.59 6.82 24.91
C ILE A 227 9.47 6.30 23.79
N ALA A 228 9.61 4.97 23.68
CA ALA A 228 10.42 4.35 22.63
C ALA A 228 9.78 4.56 21.25
N VAL A 229 10.60 4.76 20.22
CA VAL A 229 10.16 4.87 18.83
C VAL A 229 10.56 3.60 18.08
N GLY A 230 9.58 2.94 17.48
CA GLY A 230 9.77 1.76 16.61
C GLY A 230 10.33 2.13 15.24
N PRO A 231 10.61 1.14 14.39
CA PRO A 231 11.26 1.37 13.10
C PRO A 231 10.33 2.01 12.06
N GLY A 232 9.01 1.87 12.23
CA GLY A 232 8.02 2.29 11.25
C GLY A 232 7.75 1.23 10.18
N ALA A 233 6.84 1.53 9.27
CA ALA A 233 6.52 0.67 8.14
C ALA A 233 5.81 1.44 7.00
N GLY A 234 5.89 0.91 5.79
CA GLY A 234 4.95 1.24 4.73
C GLY A 234 3.54 0.75 5.07
N ASP A 235 2.51 1.47 4.63
CA ASP A 235 1.10 1.21 4.97
C ASP A 235 0.62 -0.22 4.68
N ASN A 236 0.93 -0.82 3.53
CA ASN A 236 0.55 -2.20 3.20
C ASN A 236 1.20 -3.22 4.13
N ALA A 237 2.49 -3.02 4.47
CA ALA A 237 3.21 -3.89 5.40
C ALA A 237 2.72 -3.73 6.85
N ALA A 238 2.36 -2.50 7.24
CA ALA A 238 1.71 -2.22 8.51
C ALA A 238 0.32 -2.87 8.57
N ALA A 239 -0.48 -2.79 7.50
CA ALA A 239 -1.77 -3.48 7.43
C ALA A 239 -1.61 -5.00 7.56
N ALA A 240 -0.63 -5.60 6.87
CA ALA A 240 -0.30 -7.02 7.02
C ALA A 240 0.04 -7.37 8.48
N LEU A 241 0.85 -6.54 9.15
CA LEU A 241 1.20 -6.71 10.56
C LEU A 241 0.00 -6.57 11.49
N GLY A 242 -0.88 -5.60 11.25
CA GLY A 242 -2.11 -5.39 12.04
C GLY A 242 -3.14 -6.50 11.88
N LEU A 243 -3.10 -7.22 10.76
CA LEU A 243 -3.88 -8.43 10.51
C LEU A 243 -3.24 -9.70 11.08
N ASP A 244 -2.05 -9.57 11.68
CA ASP A 244 -1.17 -10.69 12.04
C ASP A 244 -0.94 -11.68 10.88
N ALA A 245 -0.87 -11.16 9.66
CA ALA A 245 -0.65 -11.96 8.46
C ALA A 245 0.70 -12.70 8.55
N ALA A 246 0.70 -13.95 8.07
CA ALA A 246 1.85 -14.83 8.04
C ALA A 246 2.05 -15.42 6.64
N SER A 247 3.20 -16.08 6.41
CA SER A 247 3.46 -16.73 5.13
C SER A 247 2.30 -17.64 4.72
N GLY A 248 1.80 -17.46 3.50
CA GLY A 248 0.58 -18.13 2.99
C GLY A 248 -0.68 -17.27 3.05
N ASP A 249 -0.67 -16.17 3.81
CA ASP A 249 -1.77 -15.21 3.82
C ASP A 249 -1.63 -14.23 2.65
N VAL A 250 -2.73 -14.10 1.90
CA VAL A 250 -2.92 -13.05 0.90
C VAL A 250 -3.92 -12.05 1.43
N VAL A 251 -3.57 -10.77 1.42
CA VAL A 251 -4.50 -9.70 1.74
C VAL A 251 -5.00 -9.10 0.44
N VAL A 252 -6.33 -9.06 0.28
CA VAL A 252 -7.01 -8.37 -0.83
C VAL A 252 -7.72 -7.16 -0.22
N SER A 253 -7.23 -5.96 -0.52
CA SER A 253 -7.80 -4.72 -0.03
C SER A 253 -8.66 -4.05 -1.10
N ILE A 254 -9.95 -3.88 -0.80
CA ILE A 254 -10.93 -3.26 -1.71
C ILE A 254 -11.28 -1.86 -1.20
N GLY A 255 -10.42 -0.89 -1.53
CA GLY A 255 -10.73 0.54 -1.47
C GLY A 255 -11.29 1.05 -2.81
N THR A 256 -11.25 2.36 -3.03
CA THR A 256 -11.56 2.95 -4.35
C THR A 256 -10.67 2.34 -5.45
N SER A 257 -9.40 2.11 -5.13
CA SER A 257 -8.44 1.25 -5.83
C SER A 257 -8.21 -0.04 -5.05
N GLY A 258 -7.62 -1.04 -5.69
CA GLY A 258 -7.35 -2.34 -5.09
C GLY A 258 -5.87 -2.59 -4.84
N THR A 259 -5.55 -3.38 -3.82
CA THR A 259 -4.24 -3.99 -3.67
C THR A 259 -4.38 -5.48 -3.36
N VAL A 260 -3.45 -6.26 -3.89
CA VAL A 260 -3.28 -7.66 -3.51
C VAL A 260 -1.83 -7.83 -3.11
N PHE A 261 -1.61 -8.32 -1.90
CA PHE A 261 -0.28 -8.58 -1.40
C PHE A 261 -0.25 -9.82 -0.54
N ALA A 262 0.87 -10.53 -0.56
CA ALA A 262 1.04 -11.78 0.17
C ALA A 262 2.25 -11.71 1.09
N VAL A 263 2.17 -12.33 2.25
CA VAL A 263 3.36 -12.53 3.08
C VAL A 263 4.06 -13.80 2.62
N THR A 264 5.38 -13.73 2.43
CA THR A 264 6.18 -14.90 1.99
C THR A 264 7.60 -14.85 2.52
N GLY A 265 8.19 -16.03 2.72
CA GLY A 265 9.56 -16.19 3.20
C GLY A 265 10.65 -15.93 2.17
N ARG A 266 10.31 -15.63 0.91
CA ARG A 266 11.28 -15.39 -0.17
C ARG A 266 10.96 -14.13 -0.98
N PRO A 267 11.97 -13.34 -1.37
CA PRO A 267 11.76 -12.17 -2.21
C PRO A 267 11.42 -12.59 -3.64
N THR A 268 10.62 -11.76 -4.33
CA THR A 268 10.22 -11.98 -5.73
C THR A 268 11.05 -11.14 -6.70
N ARG A 269 11.08 -11.55 -7.98
CA ARG A 269 11.90 -10.95 -9.05
C ARG A 269 11.11 -10.90 -10.35
N ASP A 270 9.95 -10.26 -10.33
CA ASP A 270 9.09 -10.22 -11.51
C ASP A 270 9.67 -9.27 -12.57
N GLU A 271 10.29 -9.84 -13.61
CA GLU A 271 10.88 -9.08 -14.71
C GLU A 271 9.84 -8.35 -15.56
N THR A 272 8.57 -8.76 -15.50
CA THR A 272 7.47 -8.06 -16.19
C THR A 272 7.14 -6.71 -15.54
N GLY A 273 7.52 -6.53 -14.27
CA GLY A 273 7.17 -5.36 -13.47
C GLY A 273 5.74 -5.35 -12.93
N THR A 274 4.99 -6.45 -13.09
CA THR A 274 3.61 -6.56 -12.60
C THR A 274 3.57 -6.63 -11.06
N VAL A 275 4.42 -7.48 -10.47
CA VAL A 275 4.55 -7.68 -9.03
C VAL A 275 5.74 -6.90 -8.49
N ALA A 276 5.47 -5.95 -7.60
CA ALA A 276 6.52 -5.27 -6.86
C ALA A 276 7.00 -6.16 -5.70
N GLY A 277 8.29 -6.51 -5.69
CA GLY A 277 8.91 -7.39 -4.71
C GLY A 277 9.32 -6.69 -3.42
N PHE A 278 8.34 -6.18 -2.66
CA PHE A 278 8.60 -5.47 -1.41
C PHE A 278 9.02 -6.40 -0.27
N ALA A 279 9.58 -5.80 0.78
CA ALA A 279 9.75 -6.44 2.09
C ALA A 279 8.51 -6.20 2.97
N ASP A 280 8.27 -7.09 3.94
CA ASP A 280 7.28 -6.84 4.99
C ASP A 280 7.91 -6.20 6.24
N ALA A 281 7.07 -5.88 7.22
CA ALA A 281 7.48 -5.29 8.50
C ALA A 281 7.95 -6.32 9.54
N THR A 282 8.10 -7.61 9.18
CA THR A 282 8.39 -8.71 10.11
C THR A 282 9.72 -9.41 9.85
N GLY A 283 10.42 -9.04 8.78
CA GLY A 283 11.67 -9.66 8.33
C GLY A 283 11.48 -10.60 7.13
N GLN A 284 10.26 -10.76 6.65
CA GLN A 284 9.84 -11.53 5.48
C GLN A 284 9.70 -10.58 4.26
N PHE A 285 8.88 -10.96 3.29
CA PHE A 285 8.63 -10.25 2.04
C PHE A 285 7.14 -10.09 1.75
N LEU A 286 6.82 -9.09 0.94
CA LEU A 286 5.47 -8.62 0.67
C LEU A 286 5.28 -8.33 -0.84
N PRO A 287 5.38 -9.33 -1.74
CA PRO A 287 5.02 -9.16 -3.13
C PRO A 287 3.63 -8.54 -3.25
N LEU A 288 3.55 -7.44 -4.00
CA LEU A 288 2.36 -6.59 -4.05
C LEU A 288 2.05 -6.19 -5.49
N ILE A 289 0.75 -6.18 -5.79
CA ILE A 289 0.20 -5.55 -6.99
C ILE A 289 -0.84 -4.50 -6.56
N ALA A 290 -1.03 -3.49 -7.41
CA ALA A 290 -2.08 -2.50 -7.27
C ALA A 290 -2.96 -2.48 -8.52
N THR A 291 -4.26 -2.29 -8.32
CA THR A 291 -5.24 -2.06 -9.38
C THR A 291 -5.89 -0.69 -9.18
N LEU A 292 -6.19 0.01 -10.27
CA LEU A 292 -6.93 1.27 -10.24
C LEU A 292 -8.41 1.03 -9.95
N ASN A 293 -8.96 -0.06 -10.48
CA ASN A 293 -10.40 -0.31 -10.49
C ASN A 293 -10.79 -1.38 -9.46
N ALA A 294 -11.23 -0.92 -8.28
CA ALA A 294 -11.80 -1.77 -7.23
C ALA A 294 -13.23 -1.31 -6.89
N ALA A 295 -13.48 -0.76 -5.70
CA ALA A 295 -14.83 -0.35 -5.30
C ALA A 295 -15.49 0.67 -6.26
N ARG A 296 -14.69 1.50 -6.96
CA ARG A 296 -15.18 2.46 -7.97
C ARG A 296 -15.96 1.80 -9.11
N VAL A 297 -15.68 0.53 -9.39
CA VAL A 297 -16.42 -0.27 -10.38
C VAL A 297 -17.86 -0.42 -9.94
N LEU A 298 -18.07 -0.68 -8.66
CA LEU A 298 -19.40 -0.81 -8.06
C LEU A 298 -20.09 0.55 -7.99
N ASP A 299 -19.36 1.62 -7.65
CA ASP A 299 -19.89 2.99 -7.66
C ASP A 299 -20.42 3.38 -9.06
N ALA A 300 -19.63 3.11 -10.11
CA ALA A 300 -19.99 3.41 -11.49
C ALA A 300 -21.24 2.65 -11.94
N VAL A 301 -21.29 1.34 -11.67
CA VAL A 301 -22.42 0.50 -12.10
C VAL A 301 -23.67 0.76 -11.26
N ALA A 302 -23.53 1.07 -9.96
CA ALA A 302 -24.63 1.53 -9.12
C ALA A 302 -25.25 2.81 -9.68
N GLY A 303 -24.42 3.78 -10.08
CA GLY A 303 -24.86 5.01 -10.73
C GLY A 303 -25.56 4.77 -12.08
N LEU A 304 -25.02 3.88 -12.92
CA LEU A 304 -25.64 3.51 -14.21
C LEU A 304 -27.00 2.83 -14.05
N LEU A 305 -27.18 2.05 -12.98
CA LEU A 305 -28.42 1.33 -12.70
C LEU A 305 -29.38 2.13 -11.81
N ASP A 306 -28.99 3.32 -11.34
CA ASP A 306 -29.73 4.16 -10.39
C ASP A 306 -30.16 3.38 -9.14
N VAL A 307 -29.17 2.79 -8.45
CA VAL A 307 -29.37 2.00 -7.23
C VAL A 307 -28.31 2.32 -6.18
N THR A 308 -28.60 1.98 -4.93
CA THR A 308 -27.62 1.96 -3.84
C THR A 308 -26.66 0.76 -3.96
N HIS A 309 -25.54 0.77 -3.24
CA HIS A 309 -24.62 -0.38 -3.19
C HIS A 309 -25.24 -1.65 -2.59
N GLU A 310 -26.19 -1.49 -1.68
CA GLU A 310 -26.93 -2.60 -1.09
C GLU A 310 -27.84 -3.25 -2.13
N GLU A 311 -28.64 -2.43 -2.83
CA GLU A 311 -29.50 -2.88 -3.92
C GLU A 311 -28.71 -3.49 -5.09
N LEU A 312 -27.56 -2.90 -5.45
CA LEU A 312 -26.66 -3.47 -6.45
C LEU A 312 -26.17 -4.87 -6.02
N GLY A 313 -25.83 -5.03 -4.73
CA GLY A 313 -25.45 -6.33 -4.17
C GLY A 313 -26.57 -7.36 -4.24
N LEU A 314 -27.80 -6.97 -3.92
CA LEU A 314 -28.98 -7.84 -4.04
C LEU A 314 -29.21 -8.26 -5.50
N LEU A 315 -29.16 -7.31 -6.44
CA LEU A 315 -29.26 -7.60 -7.87
C LEU A 315 -28.17 -8.56 -8.35
N ALA A 316 -26.92 -8.38 -7.88
CA ALA A 316 -25.83 -9.27 -8.25
C ALA A 316 -26.08 -10.71 -7.76
N LEU A 317 -26.66 -10.88 -6.56
CA LEU A 317 -26.96 -12.20 -6.01
C LEU A 317 -28.15 -12.90 -6.67
N ASP A 318 -29.03 -12.17 -7.34
CA ASP A 318 -30.13 -12.73 -8.14
C ASP A 318 -29.68 -13.36 -9.47
N ALA A 319 -28.47 -13.03 -9.93
CA ALA A 319 -27.87 -13.63 -11.12
C ALA A 319 -26.92 -14.80 -10.76
N PRO A 320 -26.89 -15.88 -11.56
CA PRO A 320 -25.99 -17.02 -11.33
C PRO A 320 -24.52 -16.66 -11.59
N PRO A 321 -23.56 -17.46 -11.07
CA PRO A 321 -22.15 -17.36 -11.44
C PRO A 321 -21.90 -17.32 -12.95
N GLY A 322 -21.09 -16.36 -13.38
CA GLY A 322 -20.82 -16.08 -14.79
C GLY A 322 -21.88 -15.20 -15.46
N ALA A 323 -22.77 -14.54 -14.70
CA ALA A 323 -23.69 -13.49 -15.15
C ALA A 323 -24.46 -13.77 -16.47
N GLY A 324 -24.83 -15.03 -16.74
CA GLY A 324 -25.47 -15.41 -18.00
C GLY A 324 -24.61 -15.18 -19.26
N GLY A 325 -23.27 -15.17 -19.11
CA GLY A 325 -22.28 -14.93 -20.16
C GLY A 325 -21.81 -13.47 -20.26
N VAL A 326 -22.37 -12.55 -19.46
CA VAL A 326 -21.97 -11.14 -19.45
C VAL A 326 -20.66 -10.97 -18.69
N VAL A 327 -19.68 -10.29 -19.28
CA VAL A 327 -18.38 -10.04 -18.66
C VAL A 327 -18.10 -8.55 -18.68
N LEU A 328 -17.88 -7.95 -17.51
CA LEU A 328 -17.34 -6.60 -17.41
C LEU A 328 -15.82 -6.68 -17.22
N GLN A 329 -15.06 -6.11 -18.15
CA GLN A 329 -13.66 -5.77 -17.96
C GLN A 329 -13.60 -4.33 -17.43
N PRO A 330 -13.24 -4.11 -16.15
CA PRO A 330 -13.61 -2.89 -15.46
C PRO A 330 -12.54 -1.78 -15.51
N TYR A 331 -11.85 -1.58 -16.63
CA TYR A 331 -10.77 -0.59 -16.76
C TYR A 331 -11.30 0.84 -16.96
N PHE A 332 -12.11 1.34 -16.03
CA PHE A 332 -12.74 2.66 -16.14
C PHE A 332 -11.74 3.82 -16.15
N GLU A 333 -10.55 3.61 -15.59
CA GLU A 333 -9.50 4.62 -15.39
C GLU A 333 -8.16 4.15 -15.98
N GLY A 334 -8.21 3.38 -17.07
CA GLY A 334 -7.09 2.51 -17.45
C GLY A 334 -6.89 1.41 -16.39
N GLU A 335 -5.73 0.79 -16.37
CA GLU A 335 -5.36 -0.18 -15.34
C GLU A 335 -3.85 -0.18 -15.07
N ARG A 336 -3.46 -0.49 -13.82
CA ARG A 336 -2.07 -0.71 -13.41
C ARG A 336 -1.62 -2.15 -13.60
N THR A 337 -2.50 -3.08 -13.23
CA THR A 337 -2.24 -4.51 -13.31
C THR A 337 -3.40 -5.19 -14.04
N PRO A 338 -3.23 -5.55 -15.33
CA PRO A 338 -2.06 -5.33 -16.18
C PRO A 338 -1.81 -3.85 -16.52
N ASN A 339 -0.59 -3.50 -16.94
CA ASN A 339 -0.19 -2.11 -17.22
C ASN A 339 -0.83 -1.61 -18.54
N LEU A 340 -2.02 -1.05 -18.43
CA LEU A 340 -2.86 -0.60 -19.54
C LEU A 340 -3.44 0.79 -19.23
N PRO A 341 -2.61 1.86 -19.23
CA PRO A 341 -3.01 3.18 -18.77
C PRO A 341 -4.12 3.82 -19.62
N ASP A 342 -4.20 3.47 -20.91
CA ASP A 342 -5.17 4.04 -21.86
C ASP A 342 -6.39 3.13 -22.10
N ALA A 343 -6.50 2.01 -21.38
CA ALA A 343 -7.63 1.11 -21.55
C ALA A 343 -8.94 1.72 -21.02
N THR A 344 -10.06 1.27 -21.58
CA THR A 344 -11.39 1.66 -21.14
C THR A 344 -12.20 0.43 -20.72
N ALA A 345 -13.17 0.65 -19.82
CA ALA A 345 -14.05 -0.42 -19.38
C ALA A 345 -14.88 -0.94 -20.55
N THR A 346 -15.00 -2.27 -20.66
CA THR A 346 -15.73 -2.92 -21.76
C THR A 346 -16.66 -3.99 -21.24
N LEU A 347 -17.88 -4.02 -21.77
CA LEU A 347 -18.89 -5.03 -21.46
C LEU A 347 -19.05 -6.00 -22.64
N PHE A 348 -18.81 -7.28 -22.39
CA PHE A 348 -18.88 -8.34 -23.39
C PHE A 348 -20.04 -9.31 -23.12
N GLY A 349 -20.44 -10.07 -24.14
CA GLY A 349 -21.34 -11.23 -23.97
C GLY A 349 -22.82 -10.89 -23.73
N LEU A 350 -23.24 -9.65 -23.98
CA LEU A 350 -24.66 -9.29 -23.92
C LEU A 350 -25.47 -9.98 -25.02
N THR A 351 -26.61 -10.53 -24.62
CA THR A 351 -27.65 -11.09 -25.47
C THR A 351 -29.00 -10.52 -25.03
N LEU A 352 -30.06 -10.69 -25.82
CA LEU A 352 -31.41 -10.29 -25.38
C LEU A 352 -31.84 -10.99 -24.07
N ALA A 353 -31.36 -12.22 -23.82
CA ALA A 353 -31.66 -12.96 -22.60
C ALA A 353 -30.83 -12.49 -21.40
N SER A 354 -29.58 -12.06 -21.62
CA SER A 354 -28.64 -11.67 -20.56
C SER A 354 -28.58 -10.16 -20.29
N ALA A 355 -29.25 -9.34 -21.11
CA ALA A 355 -29.37 -7.89 -20.91
C ALA A 355 -30.36 -7.55 -19.78
N THR A 356 -30.03 -7.93 -18.55
CA THR A 356 -30.86 -7.69 -17.36
C THR A 356 -30.07 -6.96 -16.27
N ARG A 357 -30.76 -6.23 -15.38
CA ARG A 357 -30.11 -5.54 -14.25
C ARG A 357 -29.33 -6.51 -13.35
N PRO A 358 -29.85 -7.70 -12.98
CA PRO A 358 -29.08 -8.69 -12.22
C PRO A 358 -27.80 -9.14 -12.91
N ALA A 359 -27.84 -9.42 -14.22
CA ALA A 359 -26.64 -9.84 -14.96
C ALA A 359 -25.58 -8.73 -15.03
N LEU A 360 -26.00 -7.48 -15.25
CA LEU A 360 -25.08 -6.33 -15.24
C LEU A 360 -24.47 -6.10 -13.86
N ALA A 361 -25.28 -6.16 -12.80
CA ALA A 361 -24.79 -6.06 -11.42
C ALA A 361 -23.81 -7.20 -11.13
N ARG A 362 -24.15 -8.44 -11.47
CA ARG A 362 -23.29 -9.60 -11.27
C ARG A 362 -21.95 -9.48 -12.00
N ALA A 363 -21.98 -9.05 -13.26
CA ALA A 363 -20.76 -8.84 -14.05
C ALA A 363 -19.85 -7.76 -13.44
N ALA A 364 -20.41 -6.75 -12.78
CA ALA A 364 -19.62 -5.72 -12.09
C ALA A 364 -18.82 -6.29 -10.91
N PHE A 365 -19.47 -7.09 -10.06
CA PHE A 365 -18.79 -7.76 -8.94
C PHE A 365 -17.77 -8.79 -9.43
N GLU A 366 -18.16 -9.64 -10.39
CA GLU A 366 -17.28 -10.65 -10.95
C GLU A 366 -16.08 -10.04 -11.67
N GLY A 367 -16.26 -8.98 -12.46
CA GLY A 367 -15.20 -8.27 -13.15
C GLY A 367 -14.19 -7.62 -12.19
N MET A 368 -14.69 -6.89 -11.18
CA MET A 368 -13.85 -6.30 -10.13
C MET A 368 -13.02 -7.37 -9.40
N LEU A 369 -13.65 -8.47 -8.98
CA LEU A 369 -12.98 -9.55 -8.25
C LEU A 369 -12.04 -10.35 -9.16
N CYS A 370 -12.34 -10.47 -10.46
CA CYS A 370 -11.44 -11.11 -11.40
C CYS A 370 -10.16 -10.29 -11.61
N GLY A 371 -10.23 -8.95 -11.69
CA GLY A 371 -9.02 -8.14 -11.75
C GLY A 371 -8.11 -8.34 -10.53
N LEU A 372 -8.70 -8.44 -9.33
CA LEU A 372 -7.96 -8.76 -8.10
C LEU A 372 -7.40 -10.19 -8.11
N ALA A 373 -8.16 -11.17 -8.62
CA ALA A 373 -7.71 -12.54 -8.75
C ALA A 373 -6.59 -12.70 -9.80
N ASP A 374 -6.56 -11.90 -10.87
CA ASP A 374 -5.40 -11.83 -11.78
C ASP A 374 -4.14 -11.34 -11.05
N GLY A 375 -4.29 -10.37 -10.15
CA GLY A 375 -3.23 -9.92 -9.27
C GLY A 375 -2.70 -11.02 -8.35
N LEU A 376 -3.59 -11.83 -7.77
CA LEU A 376 -3.20 -13.02 -6.99
C LEU A 376 -2.46 -14.04 -7.86
N ASP A 377 -2.94 -14.31 -9.07
CA ASP A 377 -2.30 -15.26 -9.99
C ASP A 377 -0.90 -14.77 -10.40
N ALA A 378 -0.70 -13.47 -10.59
CA ALA A 378 0.61 -12.88 -10.83
C ALA A 378 1.57 -13.11 -9.65
N ILE A 379 1.09 -12.93 -8.41
CA ILE A 379 1.86 -13.20 -7.19
C ILE A 379 2.20 -14.70 -7.08
N ARG A 380 1.24 -15.59 -7.31
CA ARG A 380 1.46 -17.05 -7.34
C ARG A 380 2.47 -17.46 -8.41
N GLY A 381 2.45 -16.78 -9.57
CA GLY A 381 3.44 -16.95 -10.63
C GLY A 381 4.88 -16.70 -10.20
N GLN A 382 5.10 -15.97 -9.10
CA GLN A 382 6.42 -15.76 -8.48
C GLN A 382 6.80 -16.86 -7.46
N GLY A 383 6.03 -17.94 -7.38
CA GLY A 383 6.26 -19.06 -6.45
C GLY A 383 5.81 -18.78 -5.02
N VAL A 384 4.80 -17.92 -4.86
CA VAL A 384 4.22 -17.55 -3.56
C VAL A 384 3.00 -18.42 -3.28
N GLU A 385 3.00 -19.09 -2.14
CA GLU A 385 1.85 -19.86 -1.66
C GLU A 385 0.72 -18.93 -1.20
N ALA A 386 -0.53 -19.37 -1.40
CA ALA A 386 -1.73 -18.64 -1.01
C ALA A 386 -2.73 -19.61 -0.39
N ASP A 387 -2.66 -19.74 0.93
CA ASP A 387 -3.45 -20.65 1.75
C ASP A 387 -4.83 -20.07 2.09
N ARG A 388 -4.93 -18.74 2.24
CA ARG A 388 -6.19 -18.03 2.45
C ARG A 388 -6.13 -16.57 1.97
N VAL A 389 -7.30 -16.01 1.70
CA VAL A 389 -7.49 -14.59 1.38
C VAL A 389 -8.11 -13.86 2.58
N LEU A 390 -7.40 -12.87 3.11
CA LEU A 390 -7.92 -11.86 4.04
C LEU A 390 -8.51 -10.71 3.22
N LEU A 391 -9.85 -10.65 3.16
CA LEU A 391 -10.57 -9.65 2.38
C LEU A 391 -10.89 -8.41 3.23
N ILE A 392 -10.24 -7.30 2.96
CA ILE A 392 -10.37 -6.05 3.72
C ILE A 392 -10.84 -4.88 2.84
N GLY A 393 -11.05 -3.73 3.46
CA GLY A 393 -11.55 -2.51 2.79
C GLY A 393 -13.04 -2.31 2.95
N GLY A 394 -13.53 -1.11 2.62
CA GLY A 394 -14.93 -0.73 2.85
C GLY A 394 -15.91 -1.62 2.09
N ALA A 395 -15.61 -1.92 0.82
CA ALA A 395 -16.46 -2.75 -0.02
C ALA A 395 -16.48 -4.23 0.41
N ALA A 396 -15.48 -4.72 1.13
CA ALA A 396 -15.46 -6.09 1.66
C ALA A 396 -16.58 -6.38 2.68
N GLN A 397 -17.22 -5.35 3.23
CA GLN A 397 -18.36 -5.49 4.14
C GLN A 397 -19.68 -5.76 3.42
N ASN A 398 -19.75 -5.55 2.11
CA ASN A 398 -20.94 -5.87 1.33
C ASN A 398 -21.06 -7.40 1.18
N ALA A 399 -22.19 -7.98 1.60
CA ALA A 399 -22.42 -9.43 1.58
C ALA A 399 -22.27 -10.06 0.18
N ALA A 400 -22.62 -9.32 -0.88
CA ALA A 400 -22.43 -9.80 -2.25
C ALA A 400 -20.94 -9.86 -2.63
N VAL A 401 -20.12 -8.89 -2.18
CA VAL A 401 -18.66 -8.95 -2.35
C VAL A 401 -18.12 -10.20 -1.67
N GLN A 402 -18.50 -10.47 -0.42
CA GLN A 402 -18.03 -11.63 0.34
C GLN A 402 -18.41 -12.96 -0.34
N ARG A 403 -19.68 -13.08 -0.75
CA ARG A 403 -20.20 -14.28 -1.40
C ARG A 403 -19.56 -14.54 -2.75
N ILE A 404 -19.42 -13.51 -3.58
CA ILE A 404 -18.85 -13.63 -4.93
C ILE A 404 -17.32 -13.78 -4.83
N ALA A 405 -16.65 -13.18 -3.84
CA ALA A 405 -15.23 -13.42 -3.59
C ALA A 405 -14.95 -14.91 -3.32
N ALA A 406 -15.77 -15.58 -2.49
CA ALA A 406 -15.66 -17.02 -2.24
C ALA A 406 -15.96 -17.89 -3.48
N GLN A 407 -16.57 -17.31 -4.53
CA GLN A 407 -16.80 -17.95 -5.82
C GLN A 407 -15.68 -17.67 -6.82
N THR A 408 -15.03 -16.51 -6.72
CA THR A 408 -13.97 -16.08 -7.64
C THR A 408 -12.58 -16.57 -7.21
N PHE A 409 -12.24 -16.45 -5.92
CA PHE A 409 -10.96 -16.91 -5.39
C PHE A 409 -10.98 -18.42 -5.15
N GLU A 410 -9.85 -19.08 -5.37
CA GLU A 410 -9.66 -20.49 -5.05
C GLU A 410 -9.36 -20.71 -3.56
N PRO A 411 -8.47 -19.93 -2.89
CA PRO A 411 -8.29 -20.05 -1.45
C PRO A 411 -9.53 -19.66 -0.66
N PRO A 412 -9.72 -20.21 0.55
CA PRO A 412 -10.73 -19.75 1.50
C PRO A 412 -10.65 -18.24 1.75
N VAL A 413 -11.81 -17.60 1.81
CA VAL A 413 -11.92 -16.16 2.07
C VAL A 413 -12.32 -15.94 3.53
N VAL A 414 -11.57 -15.10 4.23
CA VAL A 414 -11.84 -14.63 5.59
C VAL A 414 -12.01 -13.12 5.53
N VAL A 415 -13.07 -12.60 6.14
CA VAL A 415 -13.39 -11.18 6.18
C VAL A 415 -13.21 -10.68 7.61
N PRO A 416 -12.12 -9.97 7.93
CA PRO A 416 -11.95 -9.38 9.24
C PRO A 416 -12.99 -8.30 9.52
N ARG A 417 -13.27 -8.05 10.81
CA ARG A 417 -14.07 -6.89 11.22
C ARG A 417 -13.35 -5.60 10.84
N PRO A 418 -14.08 -4.57 10.37
CA PRO A 418 -13.49 -3.27 10.06
C PRO A 418 -12.62 -2.75 11.21
N GLY A 419 -11.40 -2.38 10.88
CA GLY A 419 -10.40 -1.91 11.83
C GLY A 419 -9.43 -0.94 11.18
N GLU A 420 -8.60 -0.32 12.02
CA GLU A 420 -7.55 0.61 11.60
C GLU A 420 -6.25 -0.16 11.37
N TYR A 421 -6.27 -1.16 10.47
CA TYR A 421 -5.22 -2.19 10.37
C TYR A 421 -3.80 -1.62 10.23
N VAL A 422 -3.62 -0.51 9.53
CA VAL A 422 -2.33 0.19 9.38
C VAL A 422 -1.86 0.73 10.74
N ALA A 423 -2.71 1.49 11.43
CA ALA A 423 -2.39 2.04 12.75
C ALA A 423 -2.24 0.92 13.80
N ASP A 424 -3.02 -0.15 13.67
CA ASP A 424 -2.98 -1.33 14.54
C ASP A 424 -1.67 -2.10 14.35
N GLY A 425 -1.21 -2.26 13.11
CA GLY A 425 0.10 -2.83 12.82
C GLY A 425 1.25 -1.98 13.34
N ALA A 426 1.18 -0.66 13.20
CA ALA A 426 2.15 0.25 13.80
C ALA A 426 2.16 0.13 15.34
N ALA A 427 0.99 0.02 15.98
CA ALA A 427 0.90 -0.20 17.43
C ALA A 427 1.46 -1.57 17.83
N ALA A 428 1.21 -2.62 17.05
CA ALA A 428 1.78 -3.95 17.28
C ALA A 428 3.32 -3.94 17.14
N GLN A 429 3.85 -3.19 16.17
CA GLN A 429 5.30 -2.98 16.02
C GLN A 429 5.89 -2.19 17.19
N ALA A 430 5.18 -1.20 17.71
CA ALA A 430 5.60 -0.46 18.91
C ALA A 430 5.65 -1.38 20.15
N ALA A 431 4.65 -2.24 20.33
CA ALA A 431 4.67 -3.26 21.38
C ALA A 431 5.83 -4.25 21.18
N TRP A 432 6.07 -4.71 19.96
CA TRP A 432 7.21 -5.59 19.64
C TRP A 432 8.55 -4.90 19.95
N THR A 433 8.70 -3.64 19.59
CA THR A 433 9.89 -2.83 19.90
C THR A 433 10.14 -2.75 21.41
N LEU A 434 9.07 -2.65 22.21
CA LEU A 434 9.17 -2.57 23.66
C LEU A 434 9.53 -3.93 24.30
N THR A 435 8.86 -4.99 23.89
CA THR A 435 8.95 -6.32 24.52
C THR A 435 10.02 -7.22 23.91
N GLN A 436 10.52 -6.86 22.72
CA GLN A 436 11.38 -7.68 21.87
C GLN A 436 10.76 -9.03 21.46
N ALA A 437 9.44 -9.19 21.65
CA ALA A 437 8.67 -10.35 21.23
C ALA A 437 7.43 -9.89 20.43
N ARG A 438 7.24 -10.43 19.22
CA ARG A 438 6.12 -10.06 18.34
C ARG A 438 4.80 -10.35 19.06
N PRO A 439 3.95 -9.35 19.31
CA PRO A 439 2.65 -9.60 19.92
C PRO A 439 1.76 -10.39 18.97
N ARG A 440 0.89 -11.22 19.54
CA ARG A 440 -0.17 -11.93 18.81
C ARG A 440 -1.51 -11.39 19.27
N TRP A 441 -1.99 -10.37 18.57
CA TRP A 441 -3.31 -9.79 18.85
C TRP A 441 -4.38 -10.54 18.06
N PRO A 442 -5.42 -11.08 18.70
CA PRO A 442 -6.44 -11.85 18.00
C PRO A 442 -7.14 -11.03 16.91
N LEU A 443 -7.17 -11.57 15.69
CA LEU A 443 -7.95 -10.98 14.60
C LEU A 443 -9.44 -11.29 14.81
N SER A 444 -10.25 -10.25 14.92
CA SER A 444 -11.71 -10.43 14.99
C SER A 444 -12.28 -10.62 13.59
N VAL A 445 -12.96 -11.75 13.36
CA VAL A 445 -13.55 -12.09 12.06
C VAL A 445 -15.01 -11.65 12.01
N ALA A 446 -15.40 -11.03 10.89
CA ALA A 446 -16.79 -10.63 10.59
C ALA A 446 -17.53 -11.73 9.84
N ALA A 447 -16.89 -12.36 8.86
CA ALA A 447 -17.48 -13.42 8.05
C ALA A 447 -16.41 -14.38 7.51
N GLU A 448 -16.80 -15.64 7.37
CA GLU A 448 -16.05 -16.70 6.69
C GLU A 448 -17.02 -17.39 5.72
N PRO A 449 -17.27 -16.80 4.53
CA PRO A 449 -18.15 -17.43 3.56
C PRO A 449 -17.66 -18.85 3.23
N PRO A 450 -18.57 -19.84 3.15
CA PRO A 450 -18.16 -21.22 2.86
C PRO A 450 -17.47 -21.29 1.49
N PRO A 451 -16.44 -22.15 1.33
CA PRO A 451 -15.78 -22.35 0.04
C PRO A 451 -16.80 -22.71 -1.05
N ASP A 452 -16.80 -21.95 -2.15
CA ASP A 452 -17.74 -22.12 -3.25
C ASP A 452 -17.13 -21.76 -4.60
N HIS A 453 -15.86 -22.10 -4.82
CA HIS A 453 -15.13 -21.72 -6.02
C HIS A 453 -15.88 -22.12 -7.31
N ARG A 454 -16.09 -21.16 -8.22
CA ARG A 454 -16.82 -21.30 -9.48
C ARG A 454 -15.90 -20.96 -10.67
N PRO A 455 -15.20 -21.96 -11.25
CA PRO A 455 -14.24 -21.73 -12.33
C PRO A 455 -14.83 -21.01 -13.55
N VAL A 456 -16.14 -21.13 -13.78
CA VAL A 456 -16.85 -20.43 -14.88
C VAL A 456 -16.62 -18.92 -14.87
N ILE A 457 -16.53 -18.30 -13.70
CA ILE A 457 -16.34 -16.85 -13.55
C ILE A 457 -15.01 -16.44 -14.18
N ARG A 458 -13.92 -17.04 -13.68
CA ARG A 458 -12.55 -16.78 -14.16
C ARG A 458 -12.36 -17.19 -15.62
N HIS A 459 -12.90 -18.35 -16.02
CA HIS A 459 -12.81 -18.82 -17.41
C HIS A 459 -13.50 -17.89 -18.41
N GLN A 460 -14.65 -17.31 -18.06
CA GLN A 460 -15.32 -16.34 -18.92
C GLN A 460 -14.55 -15.03 -19.01
N TYR A 461 -14.06 -14.52 -17.87
CA TYR A 461 -13.27 -13.29 -17.82
C TYR A 461 -11.99 -13.40 -18.69
N ALA A 462 -11.24 -14.49 -18.54
CA ALA A 462 -9.98 -14.72 -19.26
C ALA A 462 -10.14 -14.77 -20.80
N ARG A 463 -11.31 -15.20 -21.31
CA ARG A 463 -11.59 -15.23 -22.78
C ARG A 463 -11.57 -13.86 -23.42
N TYR A 464 -11.82 -12.80 -22.65
CA TYR A 464 -11.88 -11.43 -23.13
C TYR A 464 -10.64 -10.63 -22.73
N ALA A 465 -10.05 -10.90 -21.57
CA ALA A 465 -8.81 -10.27 -21.12
C ALA A 465 -7.64 -10.48 -22.12
N ALA A 466 -7.59 -11.62 -22.80
CA ALA A 466 -6.55 -11.93 -23.79
C ALA A 466 -6.69 -11.19 -25.14
N ARG A 467 -7.73 -10.36 -25.35
CA ARG A 467 -7.99 -9.68 -26.63
C ARG A 467 -7.39 -8.27 -26.73
N LEU A 468 -6.59 -7.88 -25.75
CA LEU A 468 -5.98 -6.56 -25.64
C LEU A 468 -4.62 -6.53 -26.37
N ASP A 469 -4.63 -6.85 -27.66
CA ASP A 469 -3.56 -6.34 -28.52
C ASP A 469 -3.78 -4.82 -28.67
N PRO A 470 -2.73 -3.98 -28.61
CA PRO A 470 -2.87 -2.57 -28.90
C PRO A 470 -3.43 -2.39 -30.32
N PRO A 471 -4.22 -1.33 -30.58
CA PRO A 471 -4.55 -0.99 -31.96
C PRO A 471 -3.24 -0.86 -32.77
N PRO A 472 -3.19 -1.35 -34.03
CA PRO A 472 -2.00 -1.20 -34.85
C PRO A 472 -1.62 0.28 -34.94
N ALA A 473 -0.31 0.53 -34.78
CA ALA A 473 0.32 1.86 -34.72
C ALA A 473 0.01 2.76 -35.92
#